data_AF-A0A4Z0R1M1-F1
#
_entry.id   AF-A0A4Z0R1M1-F1
#
_cell.length_a   1.000
_cell.length_b   1.000
_cell.length_c   1.000
_cell.angle_alpha   90.00
_cell.angle_beta   90.00
_cell.angle_gamma   90.00
#
_symmetry.space_group_name_H-M   'P 1'
#
loop_
_entity.id
_entity.type
_entity.pdbx_description
1 polymer ?
#
loop_
_entity_poly.entity_id
_entity_poly.type
_entity_poly.pdbx_seq_one_letter_code
_entity_poly.pdbx_strand_id
1 'polypeptide(L)'
;METYRVKVGAQGEIVLPLELRKIFGLVAEDTLDLCVDSEGKVFVRTAERSVRPLSDFFEDLIIGDLLADGCNGDCLKAKLLECKLKLSTVLDRLSEEAHRAHKNGQSVKWWETQALSPLGIKKTFDGTYNVMLTTRSIHDLAVLREEELSEIPEVFQNLELDPMAFKRLNGPYYETYRVSFRCRSKEYRVIYTVFAAENLITVLTIGAREVLYDRLNGIA
;
A
#
# COMPACT_ATOMS: atom_id res chain seq x y z
N MET A 1 -4.46 -24.03 22.58
CA MET A 1 -3.17 -23.33 22.69
C MET A 1 -2.09 -24.34 22.39
N GLU A 2 -1.35 -24.14 21.31
CA GLU A 2 -0.24 -25.03 20.94
C GLU A 2 1.06 -24.45 21.51
N THR A 3 1.91 -25.30 22.08
CA THR A 3 3.17 -24.88 22.69
C THR A 3 4.32 -25.51 21.94
N TYR A 4 5.21 -24.66 21.43
CA TYR A 4 6.39 -25.09 20.69
C TYR A 4 7.64 -24.83 21.52
N ARG A 5 8.51 -25.83 21.63
CA ARG A 5 9.79 -25.66 22.30
C ARG A 5 10.80 -25.07 21.32
N VAL A 6 11.31 -23.90 21.63
CA VAL A 6 12.44 -23.28 20.92
C VAL A 6 13.72 -23.51 21.70
N LYS A 7 14.86 -23.60 21.00
CA LYS A 7 16.18 -23.73 21.63
C LYS A 7 16.91 -22.39 21.55
N VAL A 8 17.66 -22.05 22.59
CA VAL A 8 18.65 -20.98 22.54
C VAL A 8 19.98 -21.60 22.11
N GLY A 9 20.57 -21.05 21.05
CA GLY A 9 21.85 -21.47 20.52
C GLY A 9 23.03 -20.90 21.31
N ALA A 10 24.23 -21.10 20.78
CA ALA A 10 25.47 -20.88 21.53
C ALA A 10 25.82 -19.38 21.71
N GLN A 11 25.26 -18.51 20.89
CA GLN A 11 25.48 -17.06 20.91
C GLN A 11 24.22 -16.29 21.34
N GLY A 12 23.22 -16.99 21.89
CA GLY A 12 21.94 -16.40 22.30
C GLY A 12 20.89 -16.36 21.19
N GLU A 13 21.14 -16.98 20.04
CA GLU A 13 20.17 -17.08 18.94
C GLU A 13 18.95 -17.95 19.32
N ILE A 14 17.74 -17.52 18.96
CA ILE A 14 16.54 -18.35 19.13
C ILE A 14 16.34 -19.19 17.87
N VAL A 15 16.51 -20.51 18.00
CA VAL A 15 16.34 -21.44 16.88
C VAL A 15 14.88 -21.88 16.80
N LEU A 16 14.16 -21.34 15.83
CA LEU A 16 12.78 -21.75 15.54
C LEU A 16 12.74 -23.12 14.84
N PRO A 17 11.88 -24.06 15.29
CA PRO A 17 11.64 -25.33 14.59
C PRO A 17 11.16 -25.13 13.15
N LEU A 18 11.45 -26.08 12.25
CA LEU A 18 11.03 -26.03 10.84
C LEU A 18 9.51 -25.89 10.68
N GLU A 19 8.73 -26.55 11.54
CA GLU A 19 7.27 -26.43 11.55
C GLU A 19 6.85 -24.98 11.84
N LEU A 20 7.46 -24.34 12.84
CA LEU A 20 7.18 -22.95 13.20
C LEU A 20 7.57 -21.99 12.09
N ARG A 21 8.73 -22.20 11.44
CA ARG A 21 9.17 -21.40 10.30
C ARG A 21 8.21 -21.49 9.13
N LYS A 22 7.67 -22.68 8.85
CA LYS A 22 6.66 -22.88 7.80
C LYS A 22 5.33 -22.20 8.14
N ILE A 23 4.88 -22.30 9.39
CA ILE A 23 3.65 -21.64 9.87
C ILE A 23 3.76 -20.12 9.72
N PHE A 24 4.92 -19.56 10.05
CA PHE A 24 5.17 -18.12 9.96
C PHE A 24 5.72 -17.65 8.60
N GLY A 25 5.99 -18.55 7.66
CA GLY A 25 6.53 -18.22 6.34
C GLY A 25 7.94 -17.59 6.36
N LEU A 26 8.75 -17.89 7.38
CA LEU A 26 10.04 -17.24 7.61
C LEU A 26 11.12 -17.72 6.63
N VAL A 27 11.85 -16.78 6.05
CA VAL A 27 13.07 -17.00 5.26
C VAL A 27 14.31 -16.53 6.01
N ALA A 28 15.50 -16.85 5.49
CA ALA A 28 16.75 -16.40 6.09
C ALA A 28 16.82 -14.86 6.04
N GLU A 29 17.39 -14.25 7.07
CA GLU A 29 17.49 -12.78 7.26
C GLU A 29 16.17 -12.05 7.57
N ASP A 30 15.07 -12.78 7.77
CA ASP A 30 13.83 -12.16 8.25
C ASP A 30 14.01 -11.60 9.68
N THR A 31 13.59 -10.35 9.87
CA THR A 31 13.54 -9.72 11.19
C THR A 31 12.27 -10.18 11.93
N LEU A 32 12.40 -10.48 13.23
CA LEU A 32 11.29 -10.82 14.11
C LEU A 32 11.24 -9.83 15.27
N ASP A 33 10.04 -9.38 15.61
CA ASP A 33 9.81 -8.57 16.81
C ASP A 33 9.50 -9.48 18.01
N LEU A 34 10.21 -9.23 19.10
CA LEU A 34 10.00 -9.86 20.39
C LEU A 34 9.32 -8.85 21.33
N CYS A 35 8.00 -8.97 21.49
CA CYS A 35 7.25 -8.12 22.40
C CYS A 35 7.07 -8.81 23.76
N VAL A 36 7.33 -8.10 24.85
CA VAL A 36 7.09 -8.60 26.22
C VAL A 36 5.95 -7.78 26.83
N ASP A 37 4.89 -8.46 27.27
CA ASP A 37 3.78 -7.77 27.95
C ASP A 37 4.06 -7.51 29.44
N SER A 38 3.13 -6.82 30.10
CA SER A 38 3.22 -6.49 31.53
C SER A 38 3.18 -7.71 32.46
N GLU A 39 2.86 -8.91 31.95
CA GLU A 39 2.88 -10.17 32.69
C GLU A 39 4.15 -11.00 32.40
N GLY A 40 5.06 -10.49 31.56
CA GLY A 40 6.29 -11.17 31.17
C GLY A 40 6.11 -12.23 30.07
N LYS A 41 4.97 -12.25 29.37
CA LYS A 41 4.76 -13.16 28.22
C LYS A 41 5.48 -12.63 27.00
N VAL A 42 6.23 -13.50 26.33
CA VAL A 42 6.97 -13.19 25.10
C VAL A 42 6.10 -13.56 23.90
N PHE A 43 5.80 -12.57 23.06
CA PHE A 43 5.15 -12.75 21.77
C PHE A 43 6.20 -12.62 20.67
N VAL A 44 6.34 -13.66 19.85
CA VAL A 44 7.13 -13.61 18.62
C VAL A 44 6.19 -13.22 17.49
N ARG A 45 6.48 -12.12 16.82
CA ARG A 45 5.78 -11.69 15.60
C ARG A 45 6.84 -11.55 14.51
N THR A 46 6.49 -11.83 13.26
CA THR A 46 7.26 -11.30 12.13
C THR A 46 7.39 -9.80 12.34
N ALA A 47 8.60 -9.24 12.21
CA ALA A 47 8.77 -7.79 12.24
C ALA A 47 7.73 -7.22 11.27
N GLU A 48 6.90 -6.35 11.80
CA GLU A 48 5.51 -6.18 11.40
C GLU A 48 5.29 -6.28 9.88
N ARG A 49 4.37 -7.20 9.47
CA ARG A 49 3.78 -7.37 8.12
C ARG A 49 4.53 -8.32 7.18
N SER A 50 4.15 -9.61 7.18
CA SER A 50 4.47 -10.49 6.05
C SER A 50 3.69 -10.02 4.82
N VAL A 51 4.40 -9.34 3.94
CA VAL A 51 3.85 -8.80 2.70
C VAL A 51 3.92 -9.90 1.62
N ARG A 52 2.82 -10.12 0.89
CA ARG A 52 2.83 -11.03 -0.26
C ARG A 52 3.30 -10.29 -1.51
N PRO A 53 3.80 -10.98 -2.55
CA PRO A 53 4.16 -10.32 -3.79
C PRO A 53 2.97 -9.56 -4.35
N LEU A 54 3.15 -8.29 -4.71
CA LEU A 54 2.11 -7.49 -5.34
C LEU A 54 1.60 -8.23 -6.58
N SER A 55 0.30 -8.50 -6.67
CA SER A 55 -0.32 -9.13 -7.86
C SER A 55 -0.06 -8.31 -9.14
N ASP A 56 -0.45 -8.86 -10.29
CA ASP A 56 0.00 -8.55 -11.65
C ASP A 56 -0.22 -7.08 -12.14
N PHE A 57 -0.61 -6.15 -11.27
CA PHE A 57 -0.85 -4.76 -11.60
C PHE A 57 0.33 -4.04 -12.25
N PHE A 58 1.57 -4.31 -11.85
CA PHE A 58 2.76 -3.72 -12.45
C PHE A 58 3.66 -4.78 -13.10
N GLU A 59 3.19 -6.03 -13.23
CA GLU A 59 4.05 -7.15 -13.60
C GLU A 59 4.68 -7.00 -14.99
N ASP A 60 3.91 -6.56 -15.98
CA ASP A 60 4.43 -6.25 -17.32
C ASP A 60 5.49 -5.14 -17.31
N LEU A 61 5.32 -4.09 -16.50
CA LEU A 61 6.31 -3.02 -16.36
C LEU A 61 7.59 -3.53 -15.67
N ILE A 62 7.45 -4.32 -14.59
CA ILE A 62 8.58 -4.94 -13.90
C ILE A 62 9.33 -5.89 -14.85
N ILE A 63 8.61 -6.71 -15.61
CA ILE A 63 9.21 -7.61 -16.60
C ILE A 63 9.94 -6.79 -17.67
N GLY A 64 9.33 -5.70 -18.15
CA GLY A 64 9.94 -4.79 -19.11
C GLY A 64 11.29 -4.25 -18.65
N ASP A 65 11.35 -3.73 -17.42
CA ASP A 65 12.59 -3.21 -16.82
C ASP A 65 13.64 -4.32 -16.64
N LEU A 66 13.23 -5.47 -16.08
CA LEU A 66 14.16 -6.57 -15.83
C LEU A 66 14.75 -7.14 -17.12
N LEU A 67 13.96 -7.20 -18.20
CA LEU A 67 14.44 -7.59 -19.52
C LEU A 67 15.40 -6.55 -20.11
N ALA A 68 15.12 -5.26 -19.93
CA ALA A 68 16.03 -4.18 -20.34
C ALA A 68 17.38 -4.24 -19.60
N ASP A 69 17.37 -4.68 -18.35
CA ASP A 69 18.56 -4.96 -17.53
C ASP A 69 19.26 -6.29 -17.89
N GLY A 70 18.78 -7.01 -18.91
CA GLY A 70 19.37 -8.26 -19.39
C GLY A 70 19.03 -9.50 -18.53
N CYS A 71 18.06 -9.40 -17.61
CA CYS A 71 17.64 -10.54 -16.79
C CYS A 71 16.81 -11.53 -17.61
N ASN A 72 17.09 -12.82 -17.48
CA ASN A 72 16.37 -13.89 -18.19
C ASN A 72 16.26 -15.17 -17.34
N GLY A 73 15.48 -16.13 -17.83
CA GLY A 73 15.35 -17.46 -17.21
C GLY A 73 14.96 -17.41 -15.74
N ASP A 74 15.67 -18.13 -14.89
CA ASP A 74 15.38 -18.18 -13.45
C ASP A 74 15.80 -16.91 -12.71
N CYS A 75 16.77 -16.14 -13.24
CA CYS A 75 17.13 -14.82 -12.71
C CYS A 75 15.94 -13.85 -12.83
N LEU A 76 15.23 -13.87 -13.97
CA LEU A 76 14.03 -13.06 -14.18
C LEU A 76 12.94 -13.40 -13.16
N LYS A 77 12.67 -14.70 -12.92
CA LYS A 77 11.65 -15.12 -11.95
C LYS A 77 11.97 -14.69 -10.52
N ALA A 78 13.23 -14.85 -10.11
CA ALA A 78 13.68 -14.48 -8.77
C ALA A 78 13.58 -12.96 -8.56
N LYS A 79 14.09 -12.16 -9.52
CA LYS A 79 14.01 -10.71 -9.44
C LYS A 79 12.59 -10.16 -9.57
N LEU A 80 11.75 -10.79 -10.39
CA LEU A 80 10.33 -10.42 -10.48
C LEU A 80 9.64 -10.57 -9.13
N LEU A 81 9.89 -11.68 -8.43
CA LEU A 81 9.35 -11.91 -7.09
C LEU A 81 9.85 -10.84 -6.11
N GLU A 82 11.15 -10.55 -6.13
CA GLU A 82 11.77 -9.52 -5.29
C GLU A 82 11.16 -8.13 -5.54
N CYS A 83 11.04 -7.71 -6.80
CA CYS A 83 10.40 -6.45 -7.18
C CYS A 83 8.93 -6.39 -6.73
N LYS A 84 8.17 -7.47 -6.89
CA LYS A 84 6.76 -7.55 -6.46
C LYS A 84 6.63 -7.42 -4.94
N LEU A 85 7.54 -8.05 -4.17
CA LEU A 85 7.59 -7.89 -2.71
C LEU A 85 7.96 -6.46 -2.33
N LYS A 86 8.99 -5.90 -2.96
CA LYS A 86 9.48 -4.53 -2.74
C LYS A 86 8.37 -3.49 -2.89
N LEU A 87 7.65 -3.51 -4.02
CA LEU A 87 6.55 -2.57 -4.28
C LEU A 87 5.41 -2.73 -3.27
N SER A 88 5.15 -3.97 -2.87
CA SER A 88 4.13 -4.26 -1.87
C SER A 88 4.47 -3.67 -0.50
N THR A 89 5.73 -3.80 -0.07
CA THR A 89 6.26 -3.19 1.16
C THR A 89 6.19 -1.66 1.09
N VAL A 90 6.47 -1.06 -0.07
CA VAL A 90 6.32 0.39 -0.27
C VAL A 90 4.88 0.84 -0.07
N LEU A 91 3.90 0.12 -0.63
CA LEU A 91 2.48 0.45 -0.45
C LEU A 91 2.06 0.35 1.03
N ASP A 92 2.56 -0.64 1.76
CA ASP A 92 2.30 -0.73 3.20
C ASP A 92 2.93 0.41 3.98
N ARG A 93 4.18 0.78 3.66
CA ARG A 93 4.85 1.92 4.28
C ARG A 93 4.09 3.22 4.03
N LEU A 94 3.64 3.45 2.79
CA LEU A 94 2.83 4.61 2.43
C LEU A 94 1.47 4.62 3.14
N SER A 95 0.85 3.45 3.32
CA SER A 95 -0.41 3.33 4.07
C SER A 95 -0.25 3.76 5.53
N GLU A 96 0.82 3.32 6.18
CA GLU A 96 1.11 3.69 7.56
C GLU A 96 1.51 5.16 7.69
N GLU A 97 2.37 5.66 6.81
CA GLU A 97 2.72 7.08 6.75
C GLU A 97 1.47 7.95 6.60
N ALA A 98 0.53 7.56 5.73
CA ALA A 98 -0.71 8.29 5.51
C ALA A 98 -1.66 8.20 6.72
N HIS A 99 -1.77 7.04 7.36
CA HIS A 99 -2.55 6.88 8.58
C HIS A 99 -1.99 7.71 9.73
N ARG A 100 -0.67 7.71 9.92
CA ARG A 100 0.02 8.54 10.91
C ARG A 100 -0.17 10.03 10.62
N ALA A 101 -0.06 10.45 9.37
CA ALA A 101 -0.34 11.82 8.96
C ALA A 101 -1.77 12.22 9.32
N HIS A 102 -2.75 11.33 9.11
CA HIS A 102 -4.13 11.56 9.53
C HIS A 102 -4.26 11.73 11.04
N LYS A 103 -3.72 10.81 11.84
CA LYS A 103 -3.75 10.90 13.31
C LYS A 103 -3.10 12.19 13.85
N ASN A 104 -2.12 12.71 13.14
CA ASN A 104 -1.41 13.94 13.50
C ASN A 104 -2.05 15.23 12.94
N GLY A 105 -3.21 15.14 12.28
CA GLY A 105 -3.87 16.30 11.67
C GLY A 105 -3.15 16.87 10.43
N GLN A 106 -2.28 16.09 9.80
CA GLN A 106 -1.49 16.44 8.61
C GLN A 106 -2.13 15.92 7.31
N SER A 107 -3.40 15.51 7.37
CA SER A 107 -4.21 15.15 6.22
C SER A 107 -5.41 16.08 6.12
N VAL A 108 -5.85 16.39 4.91
CA VAL A 108 -7.06 17.20 4.66
C VAL A 108 -8.14 16.34 4.03
N LYS A 109 -9.40 16.72 4.24
CA LYS A 109 -10.50 16.06 3.53
C LYS A 109 -10.41 16.41 2.04
N TRP A 110 -10.77 15.50 1.16
CA TRP A 110 -10.55 15.71 -0.26
C TRP A 110 -11.27 16.93 -0.84
N TRP A 111 -12.45 17.30 -0.32
CA TRP A 111 -13.18 18.50 -0.76
C TRP A 111 -12.62 19.81 -0.20
N GLU A 112 -11.72 19.75 0.77
CA GLU A 112 -11.06 20.93 1.37
C GLU A 112 -9.74 21.25 0.68
N THR A 113 -9.29 20.41 -0.25
CA THR A 113 -8.00 20.61 -0.94
C THR A 113 -8.04 21.79 -1.91
N GLN A 114 -6.98 22.59 -1.88
CA GLN A 114 -6.83 23.71 -2.83
C GLN A 114 -6.69 23.23 -4.28
N ALA A 115 -6.19 22.01 -4.50
CA ALA A 115 -6.03 21.43 -5.83
C ALA A 115 -7.37 21.26 -6.58
N LEU A 116 -8.49 21.12 -5.85
CA LEU A 116 -9.83 20.97 -6.44
C LEU A 116 -10.69 22.22 -6.27
N SER A 117 -10.18 23.28 -5.65
CA SER A 117 -10.92 24.54 -5.46
C SER A 117 -11.45 25.15 -6.76
N PRO A 118 -10.75 25.11 -7.92
CA PRO A 118 -11.27 25.63 -9.18
C PRO A 118 -12.58 24.99 -9.65
N LEU A 119 -12.85 23.75 -9.21
CA LEU A 119 -14.06 23.01 -9.59
C LEU A 119 -15.31 23.45 -8.80
N GLY A 120 -15.17 24.36 -7.83
CA GLY A 120 -16.29 24.93 -7.08
C GLY A 120 -17.11 23.90 -6.30
N ILE A 121 -16.44 22.81 -5.87
CA ILE A 121 -17.08 21.66 -5.24
C ILE A 121 -17.76 22.11 -3.95
N LYS A 122 -19.09 21.97 -3.91
CA LYS A 122 -19.86 22.08 -2.67
C LYS A 122 -20.15 20.65 -2.22
N LYS A 123 -19.69 20.28 -1.02
CA LYS A 123 -20.04 18.98 -0.46
C LYS A 123 -21.55 18.94 -0.24
N THR A 124 -22.24 18.12 -1.03
CA THR A 124 -23.69 17.93 -0.96
C THR A 124 -24.07 16.63 -0.27
N PHE A 125 -23.12 15.71 -0.10
CA PHE A 125 -23.37 14.35 0.35
C PHE A 125 -22.33 13.93 1.39
N ASP A 126 -22.76 13.23 2.45
CA ASP A 126 -21.88 12.68 3.49
C ASP A 126 -21.88 11.16 3.34
N GLY A 127 -20.83 10.61 2.72
CA GLY A 127 -20.66 9.16 2.61
C GLY A 127 -20.21 8.51 3.91
N THR A 128 -20.19 7.18 3.91
CA THR A 128 -19.86 6.35 5.08
C THR A 128 -18.42 6.53 5.53
N TYR A 129 -17.50 6.76 4.58
CA TYR A 129 -16.07 6.91 4.83
C TYR A 129 -15.59 8.35 4.63
N ASN A 130 -14.56 8.75 5.39
CA ASN A 130 -13.83 9.99 5.15
C ASN A 130 -12.64 9.72 4.22
N VAL A 131 -12.65 10.29 3.01
CA VAL A 131 -11.51 10.25 2.10
C VAL A 131 -10.54 11.38 2.42
N MET A 132 -9.36 11.00 2.91
CA MET A 132 -8.31 11.90 3.38
C MET A 132 -7.13 11.93 2.40
N LEU A 133 -6.62 13.13 2.17
CA LEU A 133 -5.47 13.40 1.32
C LEU A 133 -4.26 13.79 2.18
N THR A 134 -3.14 13.14 1.91
CA THR A 134 -1.81 13.54 2.39
C THR A 134 -1.18 14.56 1.45
N THR A 135 -0.13 15.25 1.90
CA THR A 135 0.67 16.15 1.06
C THR A 135 1.10 15.52 -0.27
N ARG A 136 1.46 14.23 -0.26
CA ARG A 136 1.80 13.47 -1.47
C ARG A 136 0.62 13.41 -2.44
N SER A 137 -0.55 12.96 -1.99
CA SER A 137 -1.74 12.88 -2.84
C SER A 137 -2.24 14.25 -3.33
N ILE A 138 -2.02 15.32 -2.55
CA ILE A 138 -2.32 16.69 -2.98
C ILE A 138 -1.38 17.12 -4.12
N HIS A 139 -0.08 16.82 -4.00
CA HIS A 139 0.87 17.06 -5.08
C HIS A 139 0.49 16.28 -6.34
N ASP A 140 0.02 15.04 -6.19
CA ASP A 140 -0.46 14.23 -7.31
C ASP A 140 -1.64 14.89 -8.03
N LEU A 141 -2.60 15.44 -7.29
CA LEU A 141 -3.68 16.23 -7.88
C LEU A 141 -3.14 17.49 -8.56
N ALA A 142 -2.21 18.21 -7.93
CA ALA A 142 -1.71 19.48 -8.43
C ALA A 142 -1.01 19.40 -9.80
N VAL A 143 -0.48 18.22 -10.16
CA VAL A 143 0.16 17.98 -11.47
C VAL A 143 -0.79 17.47 -12.55
N LEU A 144 -2.04 17.14 -12.19
CA LEU A 144 -3.07 16.78 -13.16
C LEU A 144 -3.57 18.01 -13.90
N ARG A 145 -4.00 17.79 -15.15
CA ARG A 145 -4.66 18.80 -15.97
C ARG A 145 -6.10 19.00 -15.50
N GLU A 146 -6.68 20.15 -15.86
CA GLU A 146 -8.05 20.49 -15.48
C GLU A 146 -9.06 19.41 -15.92
N GLU A 147 -8.89 18.82 -17.10
CA GLU A 147 -9.79 17.77 -17.60
C GLU A 147 -9.59 16.41 -16.91
N GLU A 148 -8.45 16.20 -16.27
CA GLU A 148 -8.20 15.01 -15.46
C GLU A 148 -8.75 15.22 -14.05
N LEU A 149 -8.64 16.45 -13.53
CA LEU A 149 -9.18 16.86 -12.24
C LEU A 149 -10.72 16.82 -12.21
N SER A 150 -11.40 17.08 -13.33
CA SER A 150 -12.87 17.04 -13.40
C SER A 150 -13.47 15.67 -13.08
N GLU A 151 -12.70 14.58 -13.25
CA GLU A 151 -13.14 13.21 -12.96
C GLU A 151 -12.98 12.84 -11.46
N ILE A 152 -12.10 13.54 -10.74
CA ILE A 152 -11.73 13.20 -9.35
C ILE A 152 -12.91 13.27 -8.36
N PRO A 153 -13.81 14.27 -8.41
CA PRO A 153 -14.91 14.36 -7.44
C PRO A 153 -15.82 13.14 -7.45
N GLU A 154 -16.17 12.63 -8.64
CA GLU A 154 -17.00 11.42 -8.76
C GLU A 154 -16.26 10.19 -8.20
N VAL A 155 -14.98 10.05 -8.51
CA VAL A 155 -14.14 8.96 -7.97
C VAL A 155 -14.15 9.00 -6.44
N PHE A 156 -13.89 10.15 -5.82
CA PHE A 156 -13.83 10.28 -4.37
C PHE A 156 -15.20 10.13 -3.70
N GLN A 157 -16.29 10.63 -4.29
CA GLN A 157 -17.64 10.39 -3.78
C GLN A 157 -17.99 8.89 -3.77
N ASN A 158 -17.62 8.17 -4.83
CA ASN A 158 -17.81 6.72 -4.88
C ASN A 158 -16.97 5.98 -3.84
N LEU A 159 -15.75 6.45 -3.54
CA LEU A 159 -14.93 5.92 -2.44
C LEU A 159 -15.57 6.14 -1.07
N GLU A 160 -16.19 7.30 -0.82
CA GLU A 160 -16.89 7.56 0.45
C GLU A 160 -18.09 6.62 0.66
N LEU A 161 -18.73 6.17 -0.42
CA LEU A 161 -19.89 5.28 -0.39
C LEU A 161 -19.51 3.82 -0.17
N ASP A 162 -18.69 3.25 -1.05
CA ASP A 162 -18.27 1.85 -1.01
C ASP A 162 -16.82 1.71 -1.51
N PRO A 163 -15.83 1.87 -0.62
CA PRO A 163 -14.43 1.75 -1.01
C PRO A 163 -14.00 0.32 -1.33
N MET A 164 -14.82 -0.69 -1.03
CA MET A 164 -14.49 -2.10 -1.25
C MET A 164 -15.01 -2.62 -2.59
N ALA A 165 -15.87 -1.84 -3.29
CA ALA A 165 -16.37 -2.16 -4.62
C ALA A 165 -15.28 -2.22 -5.70
N PHE A 166 -14.11 -1.62 -5.45
CA PHE A 166 -13.03 -1.52 -6.42
C PHE A 166 -12.03 -2.66 -6.33
N LYS A 167 -11.09 -2.72 -7.29
CA LYS A 167 -10.15 -3.84 -7.37
C LYS A 167 -9.10 -3.74 -6.27
N ARG A 168 -9.09 -4.73 -5.38
CA ARG A 168 -8.03 -4.92 -4.37
C ARG A 168 -6.68 -5.15 -5.05
N LEU A 169 -5.64 -4.49 -4.52
CA LEU A 169 -4.25 -4.82 -4.81
C LEU A 169 -3.85 -5.92 -3.83
N ASN A 170 -3.76 -7.16 -4.33
CA ASN A 170 -3.28 -8.28 -3.51
C ASN A 170 -1.77 -8.16 -3.36
N GLY A 171 -1.25 -8.48 -2.18
CA GLY A 171 0.18 -8.34 -1.84
C GLY A 171 0.34 -7.58 -0.53
N PRO A 172 -0.02 -6.28 -0.51
CA PRO A 172 0.09 -5.43 0.67
C PRO A 172 -0.64 -6.03 1.86
N TYR A 173 -0.09 -5.83 3.05
CA TYR A 173 -0.70 -6.19 4.32
C TYR A 173 -1.97 -5.38 4.57
N TYR A 174 -1.93 -4.07 4.31
CA TYR A 174 -3.11 -3.23 4.45
C TYR A 174 -4.14 -3.49 3.34
N GLU A 175 -5.38 -3.13 3.62
CA GLU A 175 -6.47 -3.21 2.64
C GLU A 175 -6.33 -2.11 1.59
N THR A 176 -5.40 -2.32 0.66
CA THR A 176 -5.09 -1.41 -0.43
C THR A 176 -5.86 -1.79 -1.69
N TYR A 177 -6.44 -0.78 -2.32
CA TYR A 177 -7.27 -0.91 -3.50
C TYR A 177 -6.81 0.07 -4.58
N ARG A 178 -7.31 -0.16 -5.80
CA ARG A 178 -7.20 0.77 -6.90
C ARG A 178 -8.55 1.02 -7.54
N VAL A 179 -8.80 2.27 -7.88
CA VAL A 179 -9.89 2.67 -8.77
C VAL A 179 -9.32 3.20 -10.08
N SER A 180 -9.97 2.79 -11.16
CA SER A 180 -9.65 3.16 -12.54
C SER A 180 -10.61 4.26 -12.99
N PHE A 181 -10.07 5.36 -13.53
CA PHE A 181 -10.87 6.38 -14.20
C PHE A 181 -10.22 6.78 -15.52
N ARG A 182 -11.03 7.20 -16.49
CA ARG A 182 -10.56 7.49 -17.84
C ARG A 182 -10.83 8.94 -18.16
N CYS A 183 -9.79 9.64 -18.57
CA CYS A 183 -9.89 10.99 -19.12
C CYS A 183 -9.49 10.91 -20.60
N ARG A 184 -10.47 11.09 -21.49
CA ARG A 184 -10.31 10.94 -22.96
C ARG A 184 -9.73 9.56 -23.32
N SER A 185 -8.56 9.54 -23.97
CA SER A 185 -7.84 8.32 -24.36
C SER A 185 -6.86 7.81 -23.30
N LYS A 186 -6.68 8.55 -22.20
CA LYS A 186 -5.75 8.20 -21.13
C LYS A 186 -6.45 7.62 -19.93
N GLU A 187 -5.77 6.70 -19.29
CA GLU A 187 -6.31 5.97 -18.17
C GLU A 187 -5.47 6.25 -16.91
N TYR A 188 -6.17 6.67 -15.85
CA TYR A 188 -5.59 7.09 -14.58
C TYR A 188 -6.06 6.17 -13.46
N ARG A 189 -5.37 6.25 -12.33
CA ARG A 189 -5.61 5.43 -11.15
C ARG A 189 -5.53 6.26 -9.89
N VAL A 190 -6.37 5.92 -8.93
CA VAL A 190 -6.17 6.28 -7.52
C VAL A 190 -5.84 4.98 -6.78
N ILE A 191 -4.72 4.97 -6.06
CA ILE A 191 -4.38 3.89 -5.12
C ILE A 191 -4.62 4.42 -3.71
N TYR A 192 -5.38 3.67 -2.92
CA TYR A 192 -5.81 4.07 -1.59
C TYR A 192 -5.85 2.88 -0.64
N THR A 193 -5.82 3.18 0.67
CA THR A 193 -5.96 2.18 1.73
C THR A 193 -7.20 2.46 2.56
N VAL A 194 -7.92 1.39 2.93
CA VAL A 194 -9.11 1.43 3.76
C VAL A 194 -8.74 1.06 5.20
N PHE A 195 -9.09 1.93 6.14
CA PHE A 195 -9.02 1.68 7.58
C PHE A 195 -10.45 1.58 8.11
N ALA A 196 -11.07 0.41 7.92
CA ALA A 196 -12.49 0.18 8.16
C ALA A 196 -12.93 0.51 9.59
N ALA A 197 -12.10 0.19 10.59
CA ALA A 197 -12.39 0.49 12.01
C ALA A 197 -12.55 1.99 12.30
N GLU A 198 -12.06 2.86 11.42
CA GLU A 198 -12.09 4.32 11.58
C GLU A 198 -13.00 5.01 10.55
N ASN A 199 -13.69 4.25 9.70
CA ASN A 199 -14.40 4.78 8.53
C ASN A 199 -13.50 5.75 7.73
N LEU A 200 -12.24 5.36 7.53
CA LEU A 200 -11.20 6.20 6.96
C LEU A 200 -10.66 5.59 5.67
N ILE A 201 -10.46 6.43 4.68
CA ILE A 201 -9.73 6.11 3.45
C ILE A 201 -8.57 7.09 3.34
N THR A 202 -7.36 6.58 3.12
CA THR A 202 -6.21 7.42 2.80
C THR A 202 -5.81 7.22 1.35
N VAL A 203 -5.76 8.32 0.59
CA VAL A 203 -5.26 8.29 -0.77
C VAL A 203 -3.73 8.26 -0.74
N LEU A 204 -3.14 7.21 -1.30
CA LEU A 204 -1.68 7.02 -1.31
C LEU A 204 -1.07 7.75 -2.50
N THR A 205 -1.64 7.57 -3.70
CA THR A 205 -1.14 8.20 -4.92
C THR A 205 -2.18 8.21 -6.03
N ILE A 206 -2.04 9.18 -6.95
CA ILE A 206 -2.94 9.40 -8.10
C ILE A 206 -2.10 9.64 -9.35
N GLY A 207 -2.46 9.01 -10.47
CA GLY A 207 -1.76 9.25 -11.74
C GLY A 207 -1.97 8.17 -12.80
N ALA A 208 -1.29 8.33 -13.93
CA ALA A 208 -1.17 7.30 -14.96
C ALA A 208 -0.34 6.12 -14.45
N ARG A 209 -0.64 4.91 -14.92
CA ARG A 209 -0.07 3.66 -14.39
C ARG A 209 1.46 3.63 -14.40
N GLU A 210 2.07 4.08 -15.48
CA GLU A 210 3.52 4.11 -15.66
C GLU A 210 4.17 5.11 -14.69
N VAL A 211 3.58 6.30 -14.55
CA VAL A 211 4.04 7.34 -13.61
C VAL A 211 3.95 6.86 -12.16
N LEU A 212 2.88 6.13 -11.82
CA LEU A 212 2.72 5.52 -10.50
C LEU A 212 3.79 4.45 -10.25
N TYR A 213 4.03 3.60 -11.24
CA TYR A 213 5.06 2.56 -11.15
C TYR A 213 6.45 3.16 -10.93
N ASP A 214 6.88 4.10 -11.79
CA ASP A 214 8.20 4.74 -11.70
C ASP A 214 8.41 5.38 -10.33
N ARG A 215 7.37 6.05 -9.81
CA ARG A 215 7.42 6.70 -8.52
C ARG A 215 7.50 5.69 -7.37
N LEU A 216 6.66 4.65 -7.38
CA LEU A 216 6.67 3.63 -6.33
C LEU A 216 7.99 2.86 -6.32
N ASN A 217 8.55 2.60 -7.50
CA ASN A 217 9.84 1.94 -7.64
C ASN A 217 11.00 2.84 -7.17
N GLY A 218 10.93 4.16 -7.42
CA GLY A 218 11.96 5.13 -6.98
C GLY A 218 11.95 5.47 -5.49
N ILE A 219 10.91 5.10 -4.75
CA ILE A 219 10.83 5.22 -3.28
C ILE A 219 11.62 4.10 -2.58
N ALA A 220 11.91 3.05 -3.33
CA ALA A 220 12.21 1.74 -2.84
C ALA A 220 13.70 1.41 -2.91
#